data_AF-A0A0F2NAB8-F1
#
_entry.id   AF-A0A0F2NAB8-F1
#
_cell.length_a   1.000
_cell.length_b   1.000
_cell.length_c   1.000
_cell.angle_alpha   90.00
_cell.angle_beta   90.00
_cell.angle_gamma   90.00
#
_symmetry.space_group_name_H-M   'P 1'
#
loop_
_entity.id
_entity.type
_entity.pdbx_description
1 polymer ?
#
loop_
_entity_poly.entity_id
_entity_poly.type
_entity_poly.pdbx_seq_one_letter_code
_entity_poly.pdbx_strand_id
1 'polypeptide(L)' 'MARPSVTRIAQVKEQAAAGVDYSPRLGARCPWCGKRARIYATQPWIELTRIRYHRCENGNCVLAATGISIKSIEVDG' A
#
# COMPACT_ATOMS: atom_id res chain seq x y z
N MET A 1 -23.07 0.59 -10.19
CA MET A 1 -21.75 0.37 -9.55
C MET A 1 -21.99 0.12 -8.06
N ALA A 2 -21.68 -1.06 -7.54
CA ALA A 2 -21.92 -1.39 -6.13
C ALA A 2 -21.09 -0.48 -5.21
N ARG A 3 -21.72 0.20 -4.25
CA ARG A 3 -21.00 0.98 -3.24
C ARG A 3 -20.11 0.02 -2.45
N PRO A 4 -18.81 0.30 -2.29
CA PRO A 4 -17.96 -0.53 -1.47
C PRO A 4 -18.46 -0.50 -0.03
N SER A 5 -18.75 -1.68 0.53
CA SER A 5 -19.17 -1.82 1.93
C SER A 5 -18.07 -1.28 2.85
N VAL A 6 -18.47 -0.54 3.90
CA VAL A 6 -17.54 0.09 4.86
C VAL A 6 -16.56 -0.92 5.46
N THR A 7 -17.03 -2.14 5.73
CA THR A 7 -16.21 -3.27 6.23
C THR A 7 -15.05 -3.60 5.29
N ARG A 8 -15.27 -3.55 3.96
CA ARG A 8 -14.22 -3.84 2.98
C ARG A 8 -13.15 -2.76 2.96
N ILE A 9 -13.52 -1.51 3.19
CA ILE A 9 -12.56 -0.39 3.29
C ILE A 9 -11.71 -0.55 4.55
N ALA A 10 -12.31 -0.95 5.68
CA ALA A 10 -11.59 -1.20 6.93
C ALA A 10 -10.57 -2.35 6.78
N GLN A 11 -10.98 -3.48 6.22
CA GLN A 11 -10.08 -4.63 5.97
C GLN A 11 -8.89 -4.24 5.08
N VAL A 12 -9.14 -3.49 4.02
CA VAL A 12 -8.08 -3.07 3.10
C VAL A 12 -7.16 -2.03 3.75
N LYS A 13 -7.68 -1.18 4.65
CA LYS A 13 -6.86 -0.29 5.49
C LYS A 13 -5.94 -1.08 6.40
N GLU A 14 -6.47 -2.09 7.09
CA GLU A 14 -5.68 -2.95 7.98
C GLU A 14 -4.60 -3.69 7.20
N GLN A 15 -4.92 -4.23 6.02
CA GLN A 15 -3.95 -4.88 5.14
C GLN A 15 -2.87 -3.89 4.67
N ALA A 16 -3.25 -2.67 4.29
CA ALA A 16 -2.31 -1.62 3.89
C ALA A 16 -1.41 -1.18 5.05
N ALA A 17 -1.89 -1.20 6.30
CA ALA A 17 -1.13 -0.86 7.49
C ALA A 17 -0.20 -2.01 7.96
N ALA A 18 -0.68 -3.25 7.87
CA ALA A 18 0.11 -4.45 8.19
C ALA A 18 1.32 -4.56 7.28
N GLY A 19 1.14 -4.27 5.99
CA GLY A 19 2.18 -4.31 4.99
C GLY A 19 1.74 -5.12 3.79
N VAL A 20 2.07 -4.63 2.59
CA VAL A 20 1.93 -5.39 1.35
C VAL A 20 3.28 -5.89 0.89
N ASP A 21 3.27 -7.01 0.18
CA ASP A 21 4.47 -7.55 -0.46
C ASP A 21 5.04 -6.54 -1.46
N TYR A 22 6.31 -6.22 -1.27
CA TYR A 22 7.07 -5.41 -2.22
C TYR A 22 7.77 -6.34 -3.21
N SER A 23 7.47 -6.19 -4.50
CA SER A 23 8.23 -6.84 -5.57
C SER A 23 9.22 -5.87 -6.18
N PRO A 24 10.52 -6.23 -6.33
CA PRO A 24 11.49 -5.38 -7.03
C PRO A 24 11.10 -5.10 -8.49
N ARG A 25 10.46 -6.07 -9.16
CA ARG A 25 10.05 -5.97 -10.57
C ARG A 25 8.76 -5.17 -10.75
N LEU A 26 7.80 -5.32 -9.84
CA LEU A 26 6.44 -4.78 -10.00
C LEU A 26 6.11 -3.63 -9.03
N GLY A 27 6.97 -3.37 -8.04
CA GLY A 27 6.72 -2.48 -6.92
C GLY A 27 5.69 -3.05 -5.94
N ALA A 28 5.23 -2.19 -5.02
CA ALA A 28 4.07 -2.48 -4.19
C ALA A 28 2.78 -2.31 -5.01
N ARG A 29 1.80 -3.19 -4.82
CA ARG A 29 0.49 -3.10 -5.46
C ARG A 29 -0.57 -2.60 -4.47
N CYS A 30 -1.50 -1.82 -4.98
CA CYS A 30 -2.64 -1.36 -4.21
C CYS A 30 -3.57 -2.56 -3.88
N PRO A 31 -3.85 -2.85 -2.60
CA PRO A 31 -4.70 -3.98 -2.23
C PRO A 31 -6.17 -3.80 -2.65
N TRP A 32 -6.58 -2.57 -3.00
CA TRP A 32 -7.93 -2.28 -3.51
C TRP A 32 -8.08 -2.47 -5.01
N CYS A 33 -7.24 -1.81 -5.81
CA CYS A 33 -7.39 -1.77 -7.27
C CYS A 33 -6.31 -2.54 -8.03
N GLY A 34 -5.36 -3.18 -7.35
CA GLY A 34 -4.28 -3.98 -7.95
C GLY A 34 -3.22 -3.18 -8.73
N LYS A 35 -3.47 -1.91 -9.06
CA LYS A 35 -2.51 -1.02 -9.72
C LYS A 35 -1.26 -0.79 -8.86
N ARG A 36 -0.15 -0.48 -9.53
CA ARG A 36 1.11 -0.12 -8.87
C ARG A 36 0.90 1.09 -7.96
N ALA A 37 1.38 0.99 -6.73
CA ALA A 37 1.45 2.10 -5.79
C ALA A 37 2.83 2.76 -5.92
N ARG A 38 2.85 4.08 -5.91
CA ARG A 38 4.07 4.88 -6.00
C ARG A 38 4.63 5.13 -4.62
N ILE A 39 5.94 4.95 -4.48
CA ILE A 39 6.67 5.29 -3.26
C ILE A 39 6.58 6.81 -3.07
N TYR A 40 6.08 7.24 -1.92
CA TYR A 40 6.09 8.66 -1.53
C TYR A 40 7.06 8.94 -0.39
N ALA A 41 7.31 7.94 0.46
CA ALA A 41 8.29 8.05 1.53
C ALA A 41 9.00 6.71 1.71
N THR A 42 10.31 6.77 1.90
CA THR A 42 11.12 5.61 2.25
C THR A 42 11.76 5.90 3.59
N GLN A 43 11.52 5.04 4.58
CA GLN A 43 12.22 5.13 5.85
C GLN A 43 13.66 4.62 5.70
N PRO A 44 14.58 5.09 6.54
CA PRO A 44 15.91 4.51 6.64
C PRO A 44 15.81 3.03 7.04
N TRP A 45 16.89 2.29 6.79
CA TRP A 45 17.03 0.93 7.28
C TRP A 45 17.06 0.93 8.81
N ILE A 46 16.21 0.10 9.40
CA ILE A 46 16.22 -0.17 10.83
C ILE A 46 16.61 -1.64 10.96
N GLU A 47 17.84 -1.85 11.44
CA GLU A 47 18.48 -3.17 11.56
C GLU A 47 18.59 -3.89 10.21
N LEU A 48 17.60 -4.73 9.88
CA LEU A 48 17.54 -5.55 8.65
C LEU A 48 16.28 -5.27 7.83
N THR A 49 15.49 -4.28 8.23
CA THR A 49 14.20 -3.98 7.60
C THR A 49 14.16 -2.56 7.06
N ARG A 50 13.63 -2.42 5.85
CA ARG A 50 13.34 -1.13 5.23
C ARG A 50 11.85 -1.00 5.03
N ILE A 51 11.27 0.01 5.68
CA ILE A 51 9.85 0.34 5.51
C ILE A 51 9.72 1.35 4.38
N ARG A 52 8.91 1.03 3.39
CA ARG A 52 8.51 1.98 2.33
C ARG A 52 7.03 2.27 2.44
N TYR A 53 6.68 3.53 2.26
CA TYR A 53 5.29 3.96 2.20
C TYR A 53 4.94 4.35 0.77
N HIS A 54 3.79 3.84 0.34
CA HIS A 54 3.28 3.99 -1.02
C HIS A 54 1.90 4.64 -1.01
N ARG A 55 1.59 5.33 -2.10
CA ARG A 55 0.25 5.83 -2.40
C ARG A 55 -0.21 5.31 -3.73
N CYS A 56 -1.49 4.96 -3.81
CA CYS A 56 -2.07 4.56 -5.08
C CYS A 56 -2.17 5.79 -6.01
N GLU A 57 -1.65 5.69 -7.23
CA GLU A 57 -1.74 6.77 -8.24
C GLU A 57 -3.11 6.81 -8.94
N ASN A 58 -3.98 5.85 -8.66
CA ASN A 58 -5.29 5.78 -9.28
C ASN A 58 -6.26 6.74 -8.57
N GLY A 59 -6.51 7.91 -9.15
CA GLY A 59 -7.44 8.91 -8.58
C GLY A 59 -8.86 8.39 -8.35
N ASN A 60 -9.28 7.36 -9.10
CA ASN A 60 -10.59 6.71 -8.92
C ASN A 60 -10.57 5.57 -7.87
N CYS A 61 -9.44 5.31 -7.21
CA CYS A 61 -9.35 4.32 -6.16
C CYS A 61 -9.81 4.90 -4.82
N VAL A 62 -10.59 4.11 -4.06
CA VAL A 62 -11.03 4.49 -2.71
C VAL A 62 -9.84 4.78 -1.81
N LEU A 63 -8.75 4.01 -1.90
CA LEU A 63 -7.54 4.25 -1.10
C LEU A 63 -6.85 5.58 -1.44
N ALA A 64 -6.83 5.96 -2.73
CA ALA A 64 -6.29 7.24 -3.15
C ALA A 64 -7.19 8.40 -2.69
N ALA A 65 -8.50 8.27 -2.88
CA ALA A 65 -9.49 9.28 -2.50
C ALA A 65 -9.54 9.53 -0.97
N THR A 66 -9.23 8.51 -0.17
CA THR A 66 -9.18 8.62 1.30
C THR A 66 -7.79 8.93 1.85
N GLY A 67 -6.76 9.06 0.98
CA GLY A 67 -5.40 9.40 1.39
C GLY A 67 -4.68 8.32 2.20
N ILE A 68 -5.12 7.05 2.12
CA ILE A 68 -4.52 5.95 2.88
C ILE A 68 -3.16 5.59 2.31
N SER A 69 -2.15 5.57 3.17
CA SER A 69 -0.81 5.09 2.86
C SER A 69 -0.74 3.56 2.93
N ILE A 70 -0.03 2.96 2.00
CA ILE A 70 0.25 1.52 1.95
C ILE A 70 1.68 1.31 2.45
N LYS A 71 1.85 0.58 3.53
CA LYS A 71 3.16 0.16 4.04
C LYS A 71 3.65 -1.04 3.22
N SER A 72 4.93 -1.10 2.92
CA SER A 72 5.60 -2.33 2.51
C SER A 72 6.86 -2.50 3.32
N ILE A 73 7.17 -3.74 3.67
CA ILE A 73 8.39 -4.10 4.40
C ILE A 73 9.29 -4.85 3.43
N GLU A 74 10.51 -4.37 3.28
CA GLU A 74 11.58 -5.04 2.57
C GLU A 74 12.56 -5.53 3.63
N VAL A 75 12.81 -6.84 3.66
CA VAL A 75 13.81 -7.46 4.54
C VAL A 75 15.06 -7.72 3.71
N ASP A 76 16.22 -7.39 4.25
CA ASP A 76 17.51 -7.81 3.68
C ASP A 76 17.63 -9.33 3.94
N GLY A 77 17.79 -10.10 2.87
CA GLY A 77 17.78 -11.57 2.89
C GLY A 77 19.16 -12.17 2.78
#